data_AF-A0A8X6JIM1-F1
#
_entry.id   AF-A0A8X6JIM1-F1
#
_cell.length_a   1.000
_cell.length_b   1.000
_cell.length_c   1.000
_cell.angle_alpha   90.00
_cell.angle_beta   90.00
_cell.angle_gamma   90.00
#
_symmetry.space_group_name_H-M   'P 1'
#
loop_
_entity.id
_entity.type
_entity.pdbx_description
1 polymer ?
#
loop_
_entity_poly.entity_id
_entity_poly.type
_entity_poly.pdbx_seq_one_letter_code
_entity_poly.pdbx_strand_id
1 'polypeptide(L)'
;MEFPVNDSEYPFLRDKHIKYCIRCLGVLPERCQSIDSSRVVTAFFAISSLDHMNALKEIEKDRQHLIDWIYSMQVTTNENDSSPVDFGFRGSTICMIKENS
;
A
#
# COMPACT_ATOMS: atom_id res chain seq x y z
N MET A 1 -0.73 16.15 31.80
CA MET A 1 -0.22 14.80 32.15
C MET A 1 0.79 14.45 31.09
N GLU A 2 2.06 14.72 31.34
CA GLU A 2 3.16 14.30 30.47
C GLU A 2 3.58 12.91 30.93
N PHE A 3 3.43 11.91 30.07
CA PHE A 3 4.01 10.60 30.32
C PHE A 3 5.50 10.71 30.02
N PRO A 4 6.39 10.40 30.97
CA PRO A 4 7.82 10.34 30.67
C PRO A 4 8.02 9.23 29.64
N VAL A 5 8.38 9.60 28.41
CA VAL A 5 8.75 8.64 27.37
C VAL A 5 10.11 8.08 27.77
N ASN A 6 10.08 6.98 28.52
CA ASN A 6 11.27 6.22 28.82
C ASN A 6 11.52 5.28 27.63
N ASP A 7 12.36 5.71 26.69
CA ASP A 7 12.73 4.92 25.50
C ASP A 7 13.31 3.53 25.86
N SER A 8 13.72 3.30 27.11
CA SER A 8 14.22 2.01 27.59
C SER A 8 13.12 0.98 27.89
N GLU A 9 11.86 1.37 28.05
CA GLU A 9 10.77 0.46 28.44
C GLU A 9 10.14 -0.28 27.24
N TYR A 10 10.27 0.28 26.03
CA TYR A 10 9.72 -0.30 24.80
C TYR A 10 10.76 -0.38 23.69
N PRO A 11 11.54 -1.49 23.61
CA PRO A 11 12.56 -1.62 22.57
C PRO A 11 11.91 -1.66 21.18
N PHE A 12 12.58 -1.07 20.19
CA PHE A 12 12.14 -1.14 18.79
C PHE A 12 12.19 -2.58 18.26
N LEU A 13 11.01 -3.17 18.06
CA LEU A 13 10.86 -4.58 17.65
C LEU A 13 10.95 -4.72 16.13
N ARG A 14 12.12 -4.45 15.55
CA ARG A 14 12.36 -4.41 14.10
C ARG A 14 11.73 -5.59 13.35
N ASP A 15 11.96 -6.82 13.81
CA ASP A 15 11.47 -8.02 13.12
C ASP A 15 9.94 -8.14 13.13
N LYS A 16 9.27 -7.58 14.16
CA LYS A 16 7.81 -7.51 14.20
C LYS A 16 7.29 -6.48 13.18
N HIS A 17 7.97 -5.34 13.04
CA HIS A 17 7.62 -4.34 12.04
C HIS A 17 7.81 -4.86 10.61
N ILE A 18 8.89 -5.61 10.34
CA ILE A 18 9.09 -6.27 9.04
C ILE A 18 7.94 -7.22 8.72
N LYS A 19 7.61 -8.12 9.64
CA LYS A 19 6.48 -9.07 9.47
C LYS A 19 5.15 -8.35 9.26
N TYR A 20 4.93 -7.26 9.97
CA TYR A 20 3.75 -6.42 9.80
C TYR A 20 3.68 -5.82 8.39
N CYS A 21 4.78 -5.22 7.91
CA CYS A 21 4.84 -4.64 6.57
C CYS A 21 4.60 -5.69 5.47
N ILE A 22 5.21 -6.88 5.59
CA ILE A 22 4.98 -7.99 4.65
C ILE A 22 3.50 -8.40 4.67
N ARG A 23 2.87 -8.46 5.85
CA ARG A 23 1.44 -8.78 5.95
C ARG A 23 0.55 -7.73 5.30
N CYS A 24 0.91 -6.45 5.37
CA CYS A 24 0.19 -5.38 4.67
C CYS A 24 0.27 -5.49 3.14
N LEU A 25 1.32 -6.12 2.60
CA LEU A 25 1.50 -6.36 1.16
C LEU A 25 0.76 -7.60 0.65
N GLY A 26 0.46 -8.55 1.54
CA GLY A 26 -0.29 -9.76 1.21
C GLY A 26 -1.80 -9.59 1.37
N VAL A 27 -2.38 -10.47 2.20
CA VAL A 27 -3.82 -10.50 2.48
C VAL A 27 -4.14 -9.63 3.70
N LEU A 28 -4.92 -8.58 3.47
CA LEU A 28 -5.48 -7.76 4.53
C LEU A 28 -6.70 -8.46 5.16
N PRO A 29 -6.87 -8.37 6.49
CA PRO A 29 -8.08 -8.89 7.13
C PRO A 29 -9.32 -8.07 6.71
N GLU A 30 -10.49 -8.72 6.66
CA GLU A 30 -11.77 -8.18 6.16
C GLU A 30 -12.15 -6.81 6.75
N ARG A 31 -11.86 -6.61 8.02
CA ARG A 31 -11.99 -5.34 8.76
C ARG A 31 -11.21 -4.15 8.17
N CYS A 32 -10.31 -4.37 7.23
CA CYS A 32 -9.57 -3.34 6.49
C CYS A 32 -10.17 -3.04 5.10
N GLN A 33 -11.35 -3.56 4.76
CA GLN A 33 -12.04 -3.27 3.49
C GLN A 33 -12.24 -1.77 3.22
N SER A 34 -12.46 -0.96 4.26
CA SER A 34 -12.61 0.50 4.10
C SER A 34 -11.32 1.20 3.64
N ILE A 35 -10.16 0.56 3.81
CA ILE A 35 -8.84 1.05 3.41
C ILE A 35 -8.47 0.49 2.02
N ASP A 36 -9.28 -0.42 1.47
CA ASP A 36 -9.01 -1.02 0.17
C ASP A 36 -8.97 0.04 -0.95
N SER A 37 -9.74 1.13 -0.82
CA SER A 37 -9.71 2.29 -1.74
C SER A 37 -8.38 3.06 -1.76
N SER A 38 -7.51 2.85 -0.78
CA SER A 38 -6.17 3.45 -0.67
C SER A 38 -5.08 2.37 -0.51
N ARG A 39 -5.32 1.18 -1.04
CA ARG A 39 -4.39 0.04 -0.94
C ARG A 39 -3.02 0.34 -1.56
N VAL A 40 -2.95 1.19 -2.59
CA VAL A 40 -1.68 1.69 -3.15
C VAL A 40 -0.86 2.46 -2.12
N VAL A 41 -1.53 3.33 -1.36
CA VAL A 41 -0.88 4.14 -0.33
C VAL A 41 -0.39 3.25 0.82
N THR A 42 -1.17 2.23 1.18
CA THR A 42 -0.75 1.22 2.16
C THR A 42 0.48 0.45 1.69
N ALA A 43 0.50 0.02 0.43
CA ALA A 43 1.65 -0.64 -0.17
C ALA A 43 2.88 0.28 -0.21
N PHE A 44 2.70 1.56 -0.56
CA PHE A 44 3.77 2.57 -0.52
C PHE A 44 4.40 2.67 0.87
N PHE A 45 3.60 2.80 1.94
CA PHE A 45 4.12 2.86 3.30
C PHE A 45 4.80 1.57 3.74
N ALA A 46 4.25 0.41 3.38
CA ALA A 46 4.83 -0.88 3.73
C ALA A 46 6.18 -1.11 3.03
N ILE A 47 6.27 -0.86 1.71
CA ILE A 47 7.52 -0.99 0.93
C ILE A 47 8.56 0.01 1.43
N SER A 48 8.17 1.28 1.63
CA SER A 48 9.08 2.31 2.14
C SER A 48 9.60 1.96 3.53
N SER A 49 8.76 1.43 4.41
CA SER A 49 9.19 1.00 5.76
C SER A 49 10.18 -0.17 5.70
N LEU A 50 9.98 -1.13 4.80
CA LEU A 50 10.94 -2.21 4.56
C LEU A 50 12.28 -1.69 4.04
N ASP A 51 12.27 -0.69 3.17
CA ASP A 51 13.48 -0.03 2.67
C ASP A 51 14.25 0.68 3.79
N HIS A 52 13.56 1.47 4.63
CA HIS A 52 14.17 2.13 5.80
C HIS A 52 14.77 1.12 6.80
N MET A 53 14.19 -0.07 6.89
CA MET A 53 14.73 -1.16 7.72
C MET A 53 15.77 -2.02 7.00
N ASN A 54 16.15 -1.72 5.76
CA ASN A 54 17.04 -2.53 4.91
C ASN A 54 16.56 -4.01 4.79
N ALA A 55 15.26 -4.17 4.55
CA ALA A 55 14.55 -5.46 4.54
C ALA A 55 13.79 -5.72 3.22
N LEU A 56 14.10 -5.00 2.14
CA LEU A 56 13.47 -5.23 0.82
C LEU A 56 13.72 -6.64 0.26
N LYS A 57 14.84 -7.28 0.63
CA LYS A 57 15.14 -8.67 0.29
C LYS A 57 14.03 -9.66 0.68
N GLU A 58 13.24 -9.33 1.71
CA GLU A 58 12.15 -10.19 2.19
C GLU A 58 10.98 -10.27 1.20
N ILE A 59 10.85 -9.28 0.30
CA ILE A 59 9.80 -9.23 -0.72
C ILE A 59 10.35 -9.41 -2.14
N GLU A 60 11.62 -9.77 -2.31
CA GLU A 60 12.27 -9.87 -3.63
C GLU A 60 11.54 -10.88 -4.54
N LYS A 61 11.03 -11.97 -3.97
CA LYS A 61 10.27 -12.99 -4.71
C LYS A 61 8.96 -12.45 -5.29
N ASP A 62 8.33 -11.51 -4.59
CA ASP A 62 7.04 -10.93 -4.95
C ASP A 62 7.21 -9.57 -5.66
N ARG A 63 8.45 -9.10 -5.85
CA ARG A 63 8.77 -7.77 -6.39
C ARG A 63 8.10 -7.52 -7.74
N GLN A 64 8.21 -8.47 -8.66
CA GLN A 64 7.59 -8.34 -9.98
C GLN A 64 6.07 -8.29 -9.90
N HIS A 65 5.47 -9.13 -9.05
CA HIS A 65 4.02 -9.13 -8.85
C HIS A 65 3.52 -7.80 -8.28
N LEU A 66 4.25 -7.23 -7.31
CA LEU A 66 3.94 -5.91 -6.76
C LEU A 66 4.06 -4.80 -7.79
N ILE A 67 5.09 -4.85 -8.64
CA ILE A 67 5.28 -3.90 -9.76
C ILE A 67 4.09 -3.99 -10.73
N ASP A 68 3.77 -5.19 -11.20
CA ASP A 68 2.67 -5.42 -12.15
C ASP A 68 1.33 -4.98 -11.56
N TRP A 69 1.11 -5.28 -10.27
CA TRP A 69 -0.07 -4.84 -9.55
C TRP A 69 -0.15 -3.31 -9.47
N ILE A 70 0.94 -2.60 -9.11
CA ILE A 70 0.96 -1.13 -9.06
C ILE A 70 0.67 -0.53 -10.45
N TYR A 71 1.29 -1.05 -11.49
CA TYR A 71 1.07 -0.58 -12.86
C TYR A 71 -0.33 -0.88 -13.40
N SER A 72 -1.01 -1.93 -12.90
CA SER A 72 -2.41 -2.18 -13.25
C SER A 72 -3.36 -1.05 -12.80
N MET A 73 -2.93 -0.20 -11.86
CA MET A 73 -3.70 0.95 -11.38
C MET A 73 -3.37 2.25 -12.13
N GLN A 74 -2.41 2.21 -13.06
CA GLN A 74 -2.10 3.36 -13.91
C GLN A 74 -3.28 3.69 -14.83
N VAL A 75 -3.71 4.94 -14.84
CA VAL A 75 -4.70 5.44 -15.80
C VAL A 75 -3.95 5.87 -17.05
N THR A 76 -4.05 5.05 -18.10
CA THR A 76 -3.48 5.31 -19.43
C THR A 76 -4.58 5.71 -20.40
N THR A 77 -4.22 6.54 -21.38
CA THR A 77 -5.15 7.07 -22.37
C THR A 77 -5.17 6.18 -23.60
N ASN A 78 -6.35 5.96 -24.17
CA ASN A 78 -6.45 5.34 -25.48
C ASN A 78 -6.42 6.42 -26.57
N GLU A 79 -5.96 6.04 -27.77
CA GLU A 79 -5.83 6.93 -28.94
C GLU A 79 -7.17 7.57 -29.38
N ASN A 80 -8.30 7.08 -28.84
CA ASN A 80 -9.65 7.52 -29.17
C ASN A 80 -10.32 8.41 -28.09
N ASP A 81 -9.64 8.75 -27.00
CA ASP A 81 -10.25 9.57 -25.94
C ASP A 81 -10.38 11.05 -26.37
N SER A 82 -11.62 11.53 -26.44
CA SER A 82 -11.99 12.86 -26.95
C SER A 82 -12.12 13.93 -25.85
N SER A 83 -11.97 13.55 -24.58
CA SER A 83 -12.09 14.41 -23.39
C SER A 83 -10.71 14.69 -22.78
N PRO A 84 -10.54 15.76 -21.96
CA PRO A 84 -9.29 15.98 -21.24
C PRO A 84 -8.94 14.70 -20.48
N VAL A 85 -7.75 14.19 -20.76
CA VAL A 85 -7.33 12.88 -20.29
C VAL A 85 -6.79 13.00 -18.87
N ASP A 86 -7.50 12.40 -17.93
CA ASP A 86 -7.06 12.30 -16.55
C ASP A 86 -5.96 11.22 -16.47
N PHE A 87 -4.71 11.66 -16.39
CA PHE A 87 -3.55 10.78 -16.19
C PHE A 87 -3.27 10.60 -14.70
N GLY A 88 -2.75 9.42 -14.29
CA GLY A 88 -2.30 9.20 -12.92
C GLY A 88 -2.38 7.75 -12.48
N PHE A 89 -2.55 7.53 -11.18
CA PHE A 89 -2.74 6.20 -10.59
C PHE A 89 -4.02 6.19 -9.76
N ARG A 90 -4.80 5.12 -9.90
CA ARG A 90 -5.97 4.85 -9.04
C ARG A 90 -5.49 4.41 -7.65
N GLY A 91 -6.23 4.79 -6.61
CA GLY A 91 -5.93 4.35 -5.23
C GLY A 91 -6.25 2.87 -4.96
N SER A 92 -7.09 2.26 -5.81
CA SER A 92 -7.56 0.88 -5.73
C SER A 92 -8.26 0.44 -7.02
N THR A 93 -8.46 -0.87 -7.17
CA THR A 93 -9.27 -1.50 -8.22
C THR A 93 -10.79 -1.39 -7.95
N ILE A 94 -11.21 -1.18 -6.69
CA ILE A 94 -12.62 -1.00 -6.34
C ILE A 94 -12.98 0.49 -6.39
N CYS A 95 -13.57 0.89 -7.50
CA CYS A 95 -14.36 2.11 -7.57
C CYS A 95 -15.79 1.71 -7.19
N MET A 96 -16.23 1.98 -5.97
CA MET A 96 -17.64 1.85 -5.59
C MET A 96 -18.44 2.92 -6.34
N ILE A 97 -18.84 2.62 -7.58
CA ILE A 97 -19.89 3.37 -8.27
C ILE A 97 -21.18 2.99 -7.53
N LYS A 98 -21.69 3.88 -6.69
CA LYS A 98 -23.11 3.80 -6.29
C LYS A 98 -23.91 4.08 -7.55
N GLU A 99 -24.43 3.04 -8.19
CA GLU A 99 -25.53 3.18 -9.14
C GLU A 99 -26.72 3.76 -8.37
N ASN A 100 -26.99 5.05 -8.58
CA ASN A 100 -28.24 5.65 -8.17
C ASN A 100 -29.33 5.09 -9.10
N SER A 101 -30.23 4.28 -8.52
CA SER A 101 -31.52 3.90 -9.10
C SER A 101 -32.46 5.10 -9.19
#